data_AF-A0A151QII9-F1
#
_entry.id   AF-A0A151QII9-F1
#
_cell.length_a   1.000
_cell.length_b   1.000
_cell.length_c   1.000
_cell.angle_alpha   90.00
_cell.angle_beta   90.00
_cell.angle_gamma   90.00
#
_symmetry.space_group_name_H-M   'P 1'
#
loop_
_entity.id
_entity.type
_entity.pdbx_description
1 polymer ?
#
loop_
_entity_poly.entity_id
_entity_poly.type
_entity_poly.pdbx_seq_one_letter_code
_entity_poly.pdbx_strand_id
1 'polypeptide(L)'
;MYSNQKNPVLNSLILQGRSKFGDQLLLSRQQGVRPLLTAMKKGRPLYYLPDMDFGERDSVFVSFFGVKAATVTAVARLSKLLEARVVPVTTKYSKGRYRIHIHEPLPNFPLDDDTESTQLMNHYIESWVKDNIAQYLWLHKRFKTRPAGESRIY
;
A
#
# COMPACT_ATOMS: atom_id res chain seq x y z
N MET A 1 -9.45 -0.84 0.59
CA MET A 1 -9.40 -2.20 1.17
C MET A 1 -8.87 -2.14 2.61
N TYR A 2 -9.23 -3.08 3.49
CA TYR A 2 -8.75 -3.13 4.88
C TYR A 2 -8.46 -4.57 5.35
N SER A 3 -7.78 -4.71 6.49
CA SER A 3 -7.62 -5.99 7.20
C SER A 3 -8.38 -5.96 8.52
N ASN A 4 -9.07 -7.04 8.86
CA ASN A 4 -9.81 -7.14 10.11
C ASN A 4 -8.86 -6.98 11.32
N GLN A 5 -9.28 -6.20 12.30
CA GLN A 5 -8.57 -6.12 13.59
C GLN A 5 -8.96 -7.30 14.47
N LYS A 6 -8.02 -7.77 15.31
CA LYS A 6 -8.27 -8.91 16.22
C LYS A 6 -9.37 -8.62 17.23
N ASN A 7 -9.43 -7.39 17.75
CA ASN A 7 -10.49 -6.97 18.66
C ASN A 7 -11.72 -6.52 17.84
N PRO A 8 -12.89 -7.18 18.00
CA PRO A 8 -14.08 -6.89 17.19
C PRO A 8 -14.68 -5.50 17.48
N VAL A 9 -14.60 -5.03 18.72
CA VAL A 9 -15.08 -3.69 19.11
C VAL A 9 -14.23 -2.62 18.42
N LEU A 10 -12.90 -2.75 18.50
CA LEU A 10 -11.99 -1.84 17.81
C LEU A 10 -12.17 -1.89 16.29
N ASN A 11 -12.36 -3.09 15.72
CA ASN A 11 -12.63 -3.25 14.30
C ASN A 11 -13.89 -2.48 13.88
N SER A 12 -14.98 -2.63 14.63
CA SER A 12 -16.24 -1.92 14.38
C SER A 12 -16.06 -0.40 14.44
N LEU A 13 -15.38 0.10 15.48
CA LEU A 13 -15.11 1.53 15.66
C LEU A 13 -14.31 2.12 14.47
N ILE A 14 -13.27 1.41 14.01
CA ILE A 14 -12.46 1.83 12.86
C ILE A 14 -13.31 1.86 11.58
N LEU A 15 -14.13 0.83 11.35
CA LEU A 15 -14.98 0.77 10.16
C LEU A 15 -16.04 1.86 10.16
N GLN A 16 -16.67 2.11 11.31
CA GLN A 16 -17.60 3.22 11.49
C GLN A 16 -16.92 4.57 11.22
N GLY A 17 -15.69 4.77 11.69
CA GLY A 17 -14.92 5.98 11.39
C GLY A 17 -14.66 6.15 9.88
N ARG A 18 -14.28 5.07 9.20
CA ARG A 18 -14.00 5.07 7.75
C ARG A 18 -15.24 5.26 6.89
N SER A 19 -16.41 4.80 7.33
CA SER A 19 -17.66 4.93 6.58
C SER A 19 -18.28 6.33 6.65
N LYS A 20 -17.77 7.23 7.49
CA LYS A 20 -18.32 8.60 7.65
C LYS A 20 -18.10 9.52 6.45
N PHE A 21 -17.17 9.21 5.55
CA PHE A 21 -16.71 10.14 4.51
C PHE A 21 -17.08 9.68 3.10
N GLY A 22 -18.10 10.28 2.50
CA GLY A 22 -18.54 9.94 1.15
C GLY A 22 -19.08 8.50 1.03
N ASP A 23 -19.23 8.03 -0.20
CA ASP A 23 -19.79 6.70 -0.50
C ASP A 23 -18.69 5.62 -0.50
N GLN A 24 -18.18 5.28 0.69
CA GLN A 24 -17.09 4.31 0.86
C GLN A 24 -17.59 2.87 0.75
N LEU A 25 -16.97 2.10 -0.16
CA LEU A 25 -17.11 0.65 -0.20
C LEU A 25 -15.95 -0.01 0.57
N LEU A 26 -16.23 -0.45 1.79
CA LEU A 26 -15.24 -1.07 2.68
C LEU A 26 -15.08 -2.58 2.37
N LEU A 27 -14.04 -2.90 1.60
CA LEU A 27 -13.72 -4.29 1.24
C LEU A 27 -12.64 -4.85 2.16
N SER A 28 -12.95 -5.97 2.82
CA SER A 28 -12.00 -6.71 3.64
C SER A 28 -11.11 -7.57 2.75
N ARG A 29 -9.80 -7.60 3.04
CA ARG A 29 -8.84 -8.50 2.37
C ARG A 29 -9.26 -9.97 2.52
N GLN A 30 -9.94 -10.32 3.61
CA GLN A 30 -10.41 -11.67 3.87
C GLN A 30 -11.53 -12.12 2.92
N GLN A 31 -12.23 -11.19 2.27
CA GLN A 31 -13.26 -11.51 1.26
C GLN A 31 -12.67 -11.89 -0.10
N GLY A 32 -11.34 -11.88 -0.23
CA GLY A 32 -10.63 -12.13 -1.48
C GLY A 32 -10.75 -10.96 -2.47
N VAL A 33 -10.23 -11.19 -3.68
CA VAL A 33 -10.10 -10.14 -4.69
C VAL A 33 -11.38 -9.90 -5.50
N ARG A 34 -12.28 -10.89 -5.58
CA ARG A 34 -13.48 -10.81 -6.46
C ARG A 34 -14.35 -9.58 -6.21
N PRO A 35 -14.73 -9.23 -4.96
CA PRO A 35 -15.54 -8.03 -4.71
C PRO A 35 -14.85 -6.74 -5.16
N LEU A 36 -13.52 -6.68 -5.02
CA LEU A 36 -12.70 -5.56 -5.46
C LEU A 36 -12.73 -5.41 -6.98
N LEU A 37 -12.54 -6.51 -7.72
CA LEU A 37 -12.60 -6.49 -9.19
C LEU A 37 -13.98 -6.02 -9.67
N THR A 38 -15.04 -6.55 -9.07
CA THR A 38 -16.42 -6.14 -9.40
C THR A 38 -16.65 -4.66 -9.12
N ALA A 39 -16.16 -4.13 -8.01
CA ALA A 39 -16.29 -2.72 -7.67
C ALA A 39 -15.53 -1.82 -8.65
N MET A 40 -14.28 -2.16 -8.97
CA MET A 40 -13.46 -1.37 -9.90
C MET A 40 -14.01 -1.39 -11.33
N LYS A 41 -14.53 -2.54 -11.80
CA LYS A 41 -15.22 -2.64 -13.09
C LYS A 41 -16.48 -1.76 -13.18
N LYS A 42 -17.09 -1.41 -12.04
CA LYS A 42 -18.20 -0.44 -11.94
C LYS A 42 -17.74 1.02 -11.83
N GLY A 43 -16.47 1.31 -12.10
CA GLY A 43 -15.90 2.65 -12.08
C GLY A 43 -15.52 3.16 -10.68
N ARG A 44 -15.49 2.30 -9.64
CA ARG A 44 -15.04 2.73 -8.32
C ARG A 44 -13.50 2.74 -8.24
N PRO A 45 -12.86 3.84 -7.82
CA PRO A 45 -11.42 3.85 -7.59
C PRO A 45 -11.04 2.99 -6.38
N LEU A 46 -9.83 2.44 -6.39
CA LEU A 46 -9.27 1.68 -5.28
C LEU A 46 -8.22 2.50 -4.53
N TYR A 47 -8.46 2.68 -3.23
CA TYR A 47 -7.43 3.16 -2.30
C TYR A 47 -6.66 1.97 -1.69
N TYR A 48 -5.33 1.98 -1.87
CA TYR A 48 -4.42 0.91 -1.46
C TYR A 48 -3.16 1.50 -0.80
N LEU A 49 -2.70 0.89 0.30
CA LEU A 49 -1.46 1.23 1.00
C LEU A 49 -0.46 0.07 0.85
N PRO A 50 0.58 0.20 0.00
CA PRO A 50 1.41 -0.94 -0.41
C PRO A 50 2.68 -1.14 0.40
N ASP A 51 2.97 -0.25 1.33
CA ASP A 51 4.25 -0.10 2.00
C ASP A 51 4.31 -0.76 3.37
N MET A 52 3.43 -1.75 3.61
CA MET A 52 3.43 -2.55 4.82
C MET A 52 4.01 -3.96 4.58
N ASP A 53 4.54 -4.54 5.66
CA ASP A 53 5.10 -5.89 5.68
C ASP A 53 4.01 -6.87 6.13
N PHE A 54 3.53 -7.68 5.17
CA PHE A 54 2.52 -8.72 5.34
C PHE A 54 3.11 -10.14 5.38
N GLY A 55 4.42 -10.29 5.53
CA GLY A 55 5.13 -11.56 5.42
C GLY A 55 5.52 -11.91 3.98
N GLU A 56 6.09 -13.10 3.80
CA GLU A 56 6.65 -13.58 2.53
C GLU A 56 5.57 -13.91 1.50
N ARG A 57 4.39 -14.33 1.98
CA ARG A 57 3.29 -14.71 1.11
C ARG A 57 2.81 -13.53 0.27
N ASP A 58 2.81 -13.71 -1.05
CA ASP A 58 2.43 -12.69 -2.04
C ASP A 58 3.34 -11.45 -2.04
N SER A 59 4.54 -11.56 -1.45
CA SER A 59 5.55 -10.52 -1.40
C SER A 59 6.79 -10.91 -2.19
N VAL A 60 7.52 -9.91 -2.64
CA VAL A 60 8.88 -10.03 -3.20
C VAL A 60 9.87 -9.28 -2.32
N PHE A 61 11.13 -9.72 -2.32
CA PHE A 61 12.21 -9.06 -1.58
C PHE A 61 12.92 -8.02 -2.46
N VAL A 62 12.35 -6.82 -2.48
CA VAL A 62 12.90 -5.65 -3.17
C VAL A 62 13.57 -4.70 -2.19
N SER A 63 14.45 -3.84 -2.68
CA SER A 63 15.12 -2.83 -1.86
C SER A 63 14.13 -1.74 -1.42
N PHE A 64 14.23 -1.34 -0.16
CA PHE A 64 13.64 -0.11 0.39
C PHE A 64 14.71 0.57 1.25
N PHE A 65 15.23 1.72 0.80
CA PHE A 65 16.39 2.41 1.37
C PHE A 65 17.63 1.51 1.50
N GLY A 66 17.89 0.68 0.48
CA GLY A 66 19.05 -0.23 0.45
C GLY A 66 18.87 -1.53 1.26
N VAL A 67 17.78 -1.66 2.02
CA VAL A 67 17.49 -2.85 2.81
C VAL A 67 16.42 -3.69 2.11
N LYS A 68 16.65 -5.00 1.96
CA LYS A 68 15.63 -5.91 1.44
C LYS A 68 14.40 -5.91 2.35
N ALA A 69 13.23 -5.66 1.76
CA ALA A 69 11.94 -5.60 2.46
C ALA A 69 10.90 -6.46 1.73
N ALA A 70 10.18 -7.30 2.47
CA ALA A 70 9.04 -8.03 1.94
C ALA A 70 7.94 -7.05 1.51
N THR A 71 7.71 -6.93 0.21
CA THR A 71 6.79 -5.93 -0.37
C THR A 71 5.78 -6.62 -1.26
N VAL A 72 4.49 -6.34 -1.03
CA VAL A 72 3.40 -7.00 -1.75
C VAL A 72 3.37 -6.59 -3.23
N THR A 73 3.17 -7.56 -4.12
CA THR A 73 3.06 -7.31 -5.57
C THR A 73 1.66 -6.89 -6.01
N ALA A 74 0.74 -6.71 -5.06
CA ALA A 74 -0.68 -6.51 -5.33
C ALA A 74 -0.97 -5.27 -6.19
N VAL A 75 -0.23 -4.17 -6.04
CA VAL A 75 -0.43 -2.97 -6.87
C VAL A 75 -0.12 -3.28 -8.34
N ALA A 76 1.04 -3.89 -8.62
CA ALA A 76 1.41 -4.31 -9.97
C ALA A 76 0.37 -5.26 -10.56
N ARG A 77 0.05 -6.35 -9.85
CA ARG A 77 -0.88 -7.38 -10.31
C ARG A 77 -2.30 -6.85 -10.57
N LEU A 78 -2.83 -6.03 -9.65
CA LEU A 78 -4.16 -5.45 -9.80
C LEU A 78 -4.21 -4.43 -10.94
N SER A 79 -3.17 -3.61 -11.09
CA SER A 79 -3.11 -2.64 -12.19
C SER A 79 -3.05 -3.32 -13.56
N LYS A 80 -2.31 -4.43 -13.73
CA LYS A 80 -2.33 -5.26 -14.95
C LYS A 80 -3.73 -5.82 -15.21
N LEU A 81 -4.30 -6.50 -14.21
CA LEU A 81 -5.57 -7.21 -14.34
C LEU A 81 -6.76 -6.30 -14.65
N LEU A 82 -6.70 -5.05 -14.20
CA LEU A 82 -7.78 -4.07 -14.34
C LEU A 82 -7.47 -2.98 -15.36
N GLU A 83 -6.31 -3.05 -16.03
CA GLU A 83 -5.80 -2.00 -16.92
C GLU A 83 -5.86 -0.61 -16.25
N ALA A 84 -5.55 -0.56 -14.96
CA ALA A 84 -5.76 0.60 -14.11
C ALA A 84 -4.50 1.46 -14.02
N ARG A 85 -4.67 2.78 -14.17
CA ARG A 85 -3.64 3.76 -13.86
C ARG A 85 -3.40 3.82 -12.35
N VAL A 86 -2.14 3.83 -11.93
CA VAL A 86 -1.76 4.02 -10.52
C VAL A 86 -1.43 5.47 -10.27
N VAL A 87 -2.23 6.12 -9.42
CA VAL A 87 -2.09 7.54 -9.05
C VAL A 87 -1.61 7.62 -7.61
N PRO A 88 -0.34 8.02 -7.37
CA PRO A 88 0.16 8.17 -6.01
C PRO A 88 -0.50 9.34 -5.28
N VAL A 89 -0.73 9.15 -3.99
CA VAL A 89 -1.22 10.21 -3.10
C VAL A 89 -0.32 10.25 -1.87
N THR A 90 0.20 11.43 -1.56
CA THR A 90 1.04 11.65 -0.38
C THR A 90 0.39 12.70 0.51
N THR A 91 0.60 12.56 1.82
CA THR A 91 0.07 13.49 2.81
C THR A 91 1.21 14.00 3.68
N LYS A 92 1.29 15.31 3.85
CA LYS A 92 2.25 15.96 4.76
C LYS A 92 1.47 16.77 5.78
N TYR A 93 1.83 16.66 7.06
CA TYR A 93 1.30 17.51 8.11
C TYR A 93 2.29 18.64 8.43
N SER A 94 1.83 19.89 8.46
CA SER A 94 2.68 21.02 8.84
C SER A 94 1.83 22.16 9.37
N LYS A 95 2.28 22.79 10.46
CA LYS A 95 1.66 23.99 11.05
C LYS A 95 0.14 23.83 11.27
N GLY A 96 -0.27 22.72 11.89
CA GLY A 96 -1.69 22.48 12.20
C GLY A 96 -2.56 21.99 11.03
N ARG A 97 -1.99 21.79 9.83
CA ARG A 97 -2.75 21.45 8.62
C ARG A 97 -2.19 20.23 7.89
N TYR A 98 -3.08 19.45 7.29
CA TYR A 98 -2.72 18.41 6.33
C TYR A 98 -2.69 19.00 4.91
N ARG A 99 -1.64 18.67 4.16
CA ARG A 99 -1.53 18.92 2.72
C ARG A 99 -1.51 17.58 2.02
N ILE A 100 -2.50 17.36 1.18
CA ILE A 100 -2.59 16.17 0.33
C ILE A 100 -2.07 16.57 -1.05
N HIS A 101 -1.16 15.76 -1.59
CA HIS A 101 -0.67 15.91 -2.94
C HIS A 101 -1.05 14.66 -3.74
N ILE A 102 -1.83 14.87 -4.80
CA ILE A 102 -2.20 13.86 -5.78
C ILE A 102 -1.21 14.04 -6.93
N HIS A 103 -0.38 13.02 -7.15
CA HIS A 103 0.65 13.05 -8.19
C HIS A 103 0.04 12.71 -9.55
N GLU A 104 0.80 12.95 -10.62
CA GLU A 104 0.48 12.36 -11.92
C GLU A 104 0.49 10.82 -11.84
N PRO A 105 -0.26 10.12 -12.70
CA PRO A 105 -0.17 8.66 -12.80
C PRO A 105 1.28 8.22 -13.02
N LEU A 106 1.69 7.13 -12.37
CA LEU A 106 3.03 6.59 -12.55
C LEU A 106 3.26 6.26 -14.04
N PRO A 107 4.31 6.83 -14.68
CA PRO A 107 4.57 6.59 -16.09
C PRO A 107 5.03 5.15 -16.28
N ASN A 108 4.52 4.50 -17.34
CA ASN A 108 4.88 3.13 -17.73
C ASN A 108 4.73 2.10 -16.58
N PHE A 109 3.77 2.32 -15.68
CA PHE A 109 3.47 1.37 -14.60
C PHE A 109 2.13 0.68 -14.87
N PRO A 110 2.03 -0.64 -14.64
CA PRO A 110 3.09 -1.56 -14.19
C PRO A 110 4.05 -1.96 -15.33
N LEU A 111 5.22 -2.47 -14.96
CA LEU A 111 6.17 -3.12 -15.88
C LEU A 111 5.77 -4.58 -16.12
N ASP A 112 6.37 -5.24 -17.11
CA ASP A 112 6.08 -6.64 -17.46
C ASP A 112 6.36 -7.61 -16.30
N ASP A 113 7.45 -7.36 -15.55
CA ASP A 113 7.76 -8.12 -14.34
C ASP A 113 7.17 -7.46 -13.08
N ASP A 114 6.51 -8.27 -12.24
CA ASP A 114 5.88 -7.80 -11.00
C ASP A 114 6.92 -7.40 -9.93
N THR A 115 8.10 -8.03 -9.92
CA THR A 115 9.19 -7.71 -9.00
C THR A 115 9.81 -6.37 -9.35
N GLU A 116 10.09 -6.13 -10.63
CA GLU A 116 10.60 -4.85 -11.14
C GLU A 116 9.59 -3.73 -10.91
N SER A 117 8.30 -3.97 -11.17
CA SER A 117 7.23 -3.02 -10.83
C SER A 117 7.25 -2.68 -9.33
N THR A 118 7.38 -3.69 -8.49
CA THR A 118 7.40 -3.51 -7.03
C THR A 118 8.65 -2.76 -6.56
N GLN A 119 9.81 -2.98 -7.19
CA GLN A 119 11.03 -2.22 -6.95
C GLN A 119 10.88 -0.76 -7.39
N LEU A 120 10.29 -0.50 -8.57
CA LEU A 120 10.02 0.84 -9.08
C LEU A 120 9.08 1.60 -8.14
N MET A 121 8.02 0.95 -7.65
CA MET A 121 7.12 1.52 -6.65
C MET A 121 7.87 1.92 -5.37
N ASN A 122 8.77 1.08 -4.86
CA ASN A 122 9.57 1.43 -3.68
C ASN A 122 10.46 2.64 -3.94
N HIS A 123 11.09 2.77 -5.11
CA HIS A 123 11.88 3.96 -5.44
C HIS A 123 11.06 5.25 -5.41
N TYR A 124 9.83 5.21 -5.92
CA TYR A 124 8.91 6.34 -5.81
C TYR A 124 8.57 6.66 -4.34
N ILE A 125 8.23 5.64 -3.54
CA ILE A 125 7.94 5.83 -2.11
C ILE A 125 9.14 6.43 -1.39
N GLU A 126 10.35 5.92 -1.63
CA GLU A 126 11.58 6.46 -1.06
C GLU A 126 11.77 7.93 -1.40
N SER A 127 11.48 8.34 -2.64
CA SER A 127 11.58 9.76 -3.04
C SER A 127 10.66 10.65 -2.21
N TRP A 128 9.41 10.24 -1.98
CA TRP A 128 8.45 11.02 -1.18
C TRP A 128 8.76 10.96 0.32
N VAL A 129 9.31 9.86 0.80
CA VAL A 129 9.78 9.74 2.18
C VAL A 129 10.99 10.66 2.41
N LYS A 130 11.93 10.76 1.46
CA LYS A 130 13.09 11.67 1.56
C LYS A 130 12.68 13.12 1.74
N ASP A 131 11.57 13.56 1.13
CA ASP A 131 11.06 14.92 1.34
C ASP A 131 10.65 15.21 2.79
N ASN A 132 10.27 14.19 3.57
CA ASN A 132 9.84 14.36 4.96
C ASN A 132 9.98 13.07 5.77
N ILE A 133 11.23 12.68 6.00
CA ILE A 133 11.58 11.39 6.61
C ILE A 133 10.85 11.18 7.95
N ALA A 134 10.78 12.21 8.78
CA ALA A 134 10.20 12.12 10.12
C ALA A 134 8.70 11.76 10.13
N GLN A 135 7.96 11.98 9.04
CA GLN A 135 6.52 11.72 8.97
C GLN A 135 6.14 10.37 8.37
N TYR A 136 7.12 9.61 7.89
CA TYR A 136 6.87 8.23 7.50
C TYR A 136 6.58 7.36 8.74
N LEU A 137 5.71 6.36 8.62
CA LEU A 137 5.28 5.53 9.75
C LEU A 137 6.35 4.51 10.15
N TRP A 138 7.48 4.98 10.71
CA TRP A 138 8.61 4.15 11.14
C TRP A 138 8.29 3.18 12.29
N LEU A 139 7.17 3.38 12.99
CA LEU A 139 6.69 2.45 14.03
C LEU A 139 6.36 1.07 13.45
N HIS A 140 5.95 1.01 12.18
CA HIS A 140 5.74 -0.27 11.51
C HIS A 140 7.09 -0.95 11.30
N LYS A 141 7.24 -2.18 11.82
CA LYS A 141 8.44 -3.02 11.63
C LYS A 141 8.57 -3.45 10.16
N ARG A 142 8.96 -2.53 9.27
CA ARG A 142 8.96 -2.68 7.80
C ARG A 142 9.88 -3.79 7.30
N PHE A 143 10.95 -4.05 8.04
CA PHE A 143 11.99 -5.01 7.71
C PHE A 143 11.94 -6.30 8.55
N LYS A 144 10.82 -6.62 9.20
CA LYS A 144 10.71 -7.80 10.08
C LYS A 144 10.82 -9.13 9.31
N THR A 145 10.27 -9.18 8.11
CA THR A 145 10.34 -10.34 7.23
C THR A 145 11.58 -10.22 6.36
N ARG A 146 12.44 -11.24 6.38
CA ARG A 146 13.76 -11.23 5.75
C ARG A 146 13.89 -12.35 4.72
N PRO A 147 14.73 -12.20 3.68
CA PRO A 147 15.14 -13.31 2.84
C PRO A 147 15.67 -14.49 3.66
N ALA A 148 15.51 -15.70 3.15
CA ALA A 148 16.00 -16.90 3.80
C ALA A 148 17.52 -16.79 4.08
N GLY A 149 17.90 -17.07 5.33
CA GLY A 149 19.31 -16.99 5.79
C GLY A 149 19.74 -15.62 6.33
N GLU A 150 18.94 -14.57 6.20
CA GLU A 150 19.28 -13.26 6.77
C GLU A 150 18.84 -13.13 8.24
N SER A 151 19.65 -12.41 9.03
CA SER A 151 19.34 -12.12 10.43
C SER A 151 18.17 -11.15 10.59
N ARG A 152 17.44 -11.27 11.70
CA ARG A 152 16.37 -10.33 12.07
C ARG A 152 16.97 -8.97 12.44
N ILE A 153 16.23 -7.91 12.13
CA ILE A 153 16.57 -6.52 12.50
C ILE A 153 15.87 -6.09 13.80
N TYR A 154 14.74 -6.72 14.16
CA TYR A 154 13.88 -6.35 15.30
C TYR A 154 13.46 -7.52 16.17
#